data_AF-U4R0V9-F1
#
_entry.id   AF-U4R0V9-F1
#
_cell.length_a   1.000
_cell.length_b   1.000
_cell.length_c   1.000
_cell.angle_alpha   90.00
_cell.angle_beta   90.00
_cell.angle_gamma   90.00
#
_symmetry.space_group_name_H-M   'P 1'
#
loop_
_entity.id
_entity.type
_entity.pdbx_description
1 polymer ?
#
loop_
_entity_poly.entity_id
_entity_poly.type
_entity_poly.pdbx_seq_one_letter_code
_entity_poly.pdbx_strand_id
1 'polypeptide(L)'
;MVMNLNILLLVSLPEAFLNLIIALLITGRKENLKINSKNILKFATAIILMLTSSWVIRPISPNIVTSVTLHAVAYSLIFIILYRMKPTYALLGTSFFMLLLTVIEVLYMPYVITYAFKGMVNYQNAYHLYVLLSLPQRIGQVIVAIFLWKYEILLATRINRQFHRLFVGVFLLLLFGEQLLYFVFLTVFDKLKLVYQITFSVSMFVVFLSLNILMFKLIYMVIGNLVVKSFNKYKDFEDDVIYALGEIRNLLAQNQVDEAVKLIDYLNE
;
A
#
# COMPACT_ATOMS: atom_id res chain seq x y z
N MET A 1 -17.83 -17.21 -11.09
CA MET A 1 -18.62 -15.98 -11.32
C MET A 1 -18.19 -15.37 -12.64
N VAL A 2 -19.08 -15.23 -13.63
CA VAL A 2 -18.77 -14.56 -14.89
C VAL A 2 -18.66 -13.06 -14.61
N MET A 3 -17.54 -12.43 -14.97
CA MET A 3 -17.33 -10.99 -14.75
C MET A 3 -18.33 -10.20 -15.60
N ASN A 4 -19.31 -9.56 -14.97
CA ASN A 4 -20.21 -8.64 -15.65
C ASN A 4 -19.43 -7.37 -16.07
N LEU A 5 -19.68 -6.86 -17.28
CA LEU A 5 -19.07 -5.65 -17.81
C LEU A 5 -19.23 -4.46 -16.84
N ASN A 6 -20.36 -4.38 -16.13
CA ASN A 6 -20.62 -3.34 -15.14
C ASN A 6 -19.66 -3.43 -13.94
N ILE A 7 -19.34 -4.63 -13.47
CA ILE A 7 -18.38 -4.84 -12.37
C ILE A 7 -16.98 -4.50 -12.84
N LEU A 8 -16.63 -4.89 -14.07
CA LEU A 8 -15.33 -4.57 -14.65
C LEU A 8 -15.11 -3.05 -14.73
N LEU A 9 -16.09 -2.31 -15.24
CA LEU A 9 -15.97 -0.88 -15.48
C LEU A 9 -16.19 -0.01 -14.24
N LEU A 10 -17.13 -0.37 -13.36
CA LEU A 10 -17.51 0.47 -12.22
C LEU A 10 -16.82 0.08 -10.91
N VAL A 11 -16.29 -1.15 -10.81
CA VAL A 11 -15.60 -1.62 -9.61
C VAL A 11 -14.12 -1.84 -9.89
N SER A 12 -13.79 -2.70 -10.85
CA SER A 12 -12.41 -3.14 -11.08
C SER A 12 -11.53 -2.07 -11.75
N LEU A 13 -12.06 -1.28 -12.68
CA LEU A 13 -11.29 -0.22 -13.35
C LEU A 13 -10.91 0.92 -12.37
N PRO A 14 -11.82 1.49 -11.58
CA PRO A 14 -11.46 2.46 -10.54
C PRO A 14 -10.46 1.89 -9.53
N GLU A 15 -10.61 0.61 -9.18
CA GLU A 15 -9.67 -0.09 -8.30
C GLU A 15 -8.26 -0.15 -8.89
N ALA A 16 -8.14 -0.65 -10.11
CA ALA A 16 -6.85 -0.82 -10.78
C ALA A 16 -6.18 0.54 -10.98
N PHE A 17 -6.95 1.57 -11.33
CA PHE A 17 -6.47 2.95 -11.47
C PHE A 17 -5.91 3.49 -10.14
N LEU A 18 -6.67 3.39 -9.05
CA LEU A 18 -6.24 3.89 -7.74
C LEU A 18 -5.08 3.08 -7.16
N ASN A 19 -5.10 1.74 -7.30
CA ASN A 19 -4.02 0.86 -6.87
C ASN A 19 -2.71 1.20 -7.58
N LEU A 20 -2.76 1.44 -8.90
CA LEU A 20 -1.60 1.83 -9.69
C LEU A 20 -1.02 3.17 -9.22
N ILE A 21 -1.87 4.16 -8.94
CA ILE A 21 -1.44 5.46 -8.39
C ILE A 21 -0.77 5.28 -7.02
N ILE A 22 -1.42 4.57 -6.09
CA ILE A 22 -0.91 4.34 -4.74
C ILE A 22 0.43 3.60 -4.80
N ALA A 23 0.54 2.55 -5.62
CA ALA A 23 1.77 1.78 -5.79
C ALA A 23 2.92 2.66 -6.33
N LEU A 24 2.65 3.52 -7.31
CA LEU A 24 3.66 4.42 -7.86
C LEU A 24 4.07 5.50 -6.86
N LEU A 25 3.14 6.03 -6.06
CA LEU A 25 3.46 7.03 -5.04
C LEU A 25 4.30 6.45 -3.90
N ILE A 26 3.88 5.32 -3.32
CA ILE A 26 4.57 4.69 -2.18
C ILE A 26 5.98 4.20 -2.55
N THR A 27 6.16 3.82 -3.82
CA THR A 27 7.47 3.41 -4.37
C THR A 27 8.33 4.59 -4.84
N GLY A 28 7.86 5.83 -4.67
CA GLY A 28 8.61 7.04 -5.01
C GLY A 28 8.75 7.31 -6.51
N ARG A 29 7.81 6.81 -7.31
CA ARG A 29 7.80 6.89 -8.76
C ARG A 29 6.76 7.89 -9.29
N LYS A 30 6.51 8.97 -8.54
CA LYS A 30 5.55 10.05 -8.88
C LYS A 30 5.77 10.63 -10.27
N GLU A 31 6.99 10.66 -10.78
CA GLU A 31 7.30 11.11 -12.14
C GLU A 31 6.60 10.31 -13.25
N ASN A 32 6.34 9.02 -13.01
CA ASN A 32 5.60 8.18 -13.95
C ASN A 32 4.09 8.48 -13.97
N LEU A 33 3.60 9.34 -13.07
CA LEU A 33 2.23 9.85 -13.05
C LEU A 33 2.11 11.19 -13.81
N LYS A 34 3.22 11.78 -14.26
CA LYS A 34 3.19 13.00 -15.10
C LYS A 34 2.60 12.67 -16.47
N ILE A 35 1.77 13.58 -16.99
CA ILE A 35 1.11 13.45 -18.29
C ILE A 35 2.16 13.58 -19.41
N ASN A 36 2.55 12.45 -19.99
CA ASN A 36 3.42 12.33 -21.16
C ASN A 36 3.01 11.06 -21.93
N SER A 37 3.06 11.08 -23.26
CA SER A 37 2.66 9.96 -24.13
C SER A 37 3.26 8.61 -23.69
N LYS A 38 4.55 8.58 -23.33
CA LYS A 38 5.23 7.37 -22.83
C LYS A 38 4.65 6.88 -21.50
N ASN A 39 4.32 7.79 -20.59
CA ASN A 39 3.76 7.45 -19.28
C ASN A 39 2.30 7.02 -19.40
N ILE A 40 1.52 7.69 -20.25
CA ILE A 40 0.12 7.35 -20.53
C ILE A 40 0.03 5.93 -21.10
N LEU A 41 0.89 5.58 -22.07
CA LEU A 41 0.92 4.23 -22.63
C LEU A 41 1.26 3.18 -21.57
N LYS A 42 2.30 3.40 -20.76
CA LYS A 42 2.67 2.51 -19.65
C LYS A 42 1.55 2.35 -18.62
N PHE A 43 0.87 3.45 -18.30
CA PHE A 43 -0.21 3.46 -17.33
C PHE A 43 -1.45 2.73 -17.86
N ALA A 44 -1.84 2.98 -19.11
CA ALA A 44 -2.95 2.29 -19.77
C ALA A 44 -2.67 0.78 -19.92
N THR A 45 -1.47 0.41 -20.36
CA THR A 45 -1.06 -1.00 -20.47
C THR A 45 -1.04 -1.70 -19.10
N ALA A 46 -0.59 -1.03 -18.04
CA ALA A 46 -0.64 -1.57 -16.68
C ALA A 46 -2.08 -1.82 -16.23
N ILE A 47 -2.99 -0.86 -16.44
CA ILE A 47 -4.41 -1.03 -16.11
C ILE A 47 -5.02 -2.20 -16.88
N ILE A 48 -4.78 -2.30 -18.18
CA ILE A 48 -5.29 -3.40 -19.00
C ILE A 48 -4.79 -4.73 -18.46
N LEU A 49 -3.50 -4.85 -18.15
CA LEU A 49 -2.93 -6.08 -17.56
C LEU A 49 -3.49 -6.39 -16.17
N MET A 50 -3.74 -5.38 -15.34
CA MET A 50 -4.37 -5.57 -14.02
C MET A 50 -5.83 -6.05 -14.16
N LEU A 51 -6.56 -5.54 -15.14
CA LEU A 51 -7.93 -5.97 -15.42
C LEU A 51 -7.99 -7.38 -16.01
N THR A 52 -7.11 -7.70 -16.97
CA THR A 52 -7.06 -9.04 -17.57
C THR A 52 -6.60 -10.09 -16.56
N SER A 53 -5.62 -9.78 -15.71
CA SER A 53 -5.23 -10.67 -14.62
C SER A 53 -6.39 -10.93 -13.66
N SER A 54 -7.18 -9.92 -13.28
CA SER A 54 -8.40 -10.14 -12.48
C SER A 54 -9.45 -10.99 -13.19
N TRP A 55 -9.54 -10.91 -14.51
CA TRP A 55 -10.46 -11.74 -15.29
C TRP A 55 -10.02 -13.21 -15.36
N VAL A 56 -8.71 -13.46 -15.40
CA VAL A 56 -8.14 -14.82 -15.44
C VAL A 56 -8.04 -15.46 -14.06
N ILE A 57 -7.65 -14.70 -13.04
CA ILE A 57 -7.38 -15.23 -11.70
C ILE A 57 -8.68 -15.60 -10.99
N ARG A 58 -9.72 -14.77 -11.07
CA ARG A 58 -10.98 -15.00 -10.32
C ARG A 58 -11.66 -16.35 -10.64
N PRO A 59 -11.74 -16.81 -11.91
CA PRO A 59 -12.31 -18.12 -12.24
C PRO A 59 -11.49 -19.32 -11.78
N ILE A 60 -10.15 -19.21 -11.74
CA ILE A 60 -9.24 -20.32 -11.39
C ILE A 60 -8.91 -20.40 -9.91
N SER A 61 -9.28 -19.39 -9.12
CA SER A 61 -8.96 -19.32 -7.69
C SER A 61 -9.97 -20.11 -6.87
N PRO A 62 -9.57 -21.20 -6.19
CA PRO A 62 -10.49 -22.04 -5.42
C PRO A 62 -11.02 -21.36 -4.15
N ASN A 63 -10.34 -20.34 -3.63
CA ASN A 63 -10.76 -19.59 -2.44
C ASN A 63 -10.19 -18.16 -2.45
N ILE A 64 -10.62 -17.35 -1.47
CA ILE A 64 -10.24 -15.94 -1.37
C ILE A 64 -8.72 -15.78 -1.16
N VAL A 65 -8.12 -16.63 -0.31
CA VAL A 65 -6.68 -16.58 -0.02
C VAL A 65 -5.86 -16.82 -1.29
N THR A 66 -6.14 -17.88 -2.04
CA THR A 66 -5.47 -18.19 -3.32
C THR A 66 -5.68 -17.07 -4.34
N SER A 67 -6.87 -16.47 -4.38
CA SER A 67 -7.14 -15.34 -5.27
C SER A 67 -6.25 -14.13 -4.93
N VAL A 68 -6.18 -13.75 -3.65
CA VAL A 68 -5.36 -12.62 -3.20
C VAL A 68 -3.88 -12.89 -3.48
N THR A 69 -3.39 -14.11 -3.23
CA THR A 69 -1.99 -14.49 -3.51
C THR A 69 -1.67 -14.36 -5.00
N LEU A 70 -2.53 -14.89 -5.88
CA LEU A 70 -2.33 -14.80 -7.32
C LEU A 70 -2.36 -13.36 -7.84
N HIS A 71 -3.26 -12.52 -7.32
CA HIS A 71 -3.29 -11.10 -7.67
C HIS A 71 -2.03 -10.38 -7.18
N ALA A 72 -1.54 -10.69 -5.98
CA ALA A 72 -0.31 -10.11 -5.45
C ALA A 72 0.90 -10.45 -6.33
N VAL A 73 0.99 -11.70 -6.81
CA VAL A 73 2.04 -12.12 -7.75
C VAL A 73 1.88 -11.40 -9.09
N ALA A 74 0.69 -11.41 -9.68
CA ALA A 74 0.43 -10.81 -10.99
C ALA A 74 0.71 -9.31 -11.00
N TYR A 75 0.19 -8.55 -10.03
CA TYR A 75 0.40 -7.11 -9.95
C TYR A 75 1.86 -6.75 -9.69
N SER A 76 2.57 -7.53 -8.86
CA SER A 76 4.00 -7.32 -8.66
C SER A 76 4.80 -7.57 -9.94
N LEU A 77 4.46 -8.59 -10.73
CA LEU A 77 5.09 -8.85 -12.03
C LEU A 77 4.82 -7.72 -13.02
N ILE A 78 3.60 -7.19 -13.08
CA ILE A 78 3.26 -6.04 -13.92
C ILE A 78 4.15 -4.84 -13.59
N PHE A 79 4.35 -4.53 -12.31
CA PHE A 79 5.24 -3.43 -11.89
C PHE A 79 6.72 -3.70 -12.20
N ILE A 80 7.18 -4.94 -12.04
CA ILE A 80 8.56 -5.32 -12.40
C ILE A 80 8.77 -5.12 -13.91
N ILE A 81 7.84 -5.55 -14.75
CA ILE A 81 8.00 -5.53 -16.21
C ILE A 81 7.81 -4.12 -16.77
N LEU A 82 6.64 -3.48 -16.54
CA LEU A 82 6.29 -2.22 -17.19
C LEU A 82 7.05 -1.02 -16.61
N TYR A 83 7.24 -1.01 -15.30
CA TYR A 83 7.90 0.09 -14.61
C TYR A 83 9.37 -0.22 -14.29
N ARG A 84 9.90 -1.40 -14.62
CA ARG A 84 11.29 -1.78 -14.28
C ARG A 84 11.57 -1.59 -12.80
N MET A 85 10.61 -1.97 -11.95
CA MET A 85 10.77 -1.91 -10.50
C MET A 85 11.62 -3.07 -9.99
N LYS A 86 12.43 -2.81 -8.95
CA LYS A 86 13.07 -3.90 -8.21
C LYS A 86 11.97 -4.76 -7.57
N PRO A 87 12.12 -6.11 -7.53
CA PRO A 87 11.09 -6.99 -6.98
C PRO A 87 10.61 -6.60 -5.58
N THR A 88 11.53 -6.15 -4.71
CA THR A 88 11.20 -5.70 -3.36
C THR A 88 10.29 -4.46 -3.35
N TYR A 89 10.46 -3.53 -4.28
CA TYR A 89 9.63 -2.32 -4.38
C TYR A 89 8.28 -2.62 -5.03
N ALA A 90 8.26 -3.50 -6.03
CA ALA A 90 7.02 -3.99 -6.60
C ALA A 90 6.17 -4.70 -5.54
N LEU A 91 6.77 -5.62 -4.76
CA LEU A 91 6.11 -6.29 -3.66
C LEU A 91 5.66 -5.32 -2.58
N LEU A 92 6.48 -4.33 -2.19
CA LEU A 92 6.08 -3.30 -1.23
C LEU A 92 4.83 -2.54 -1.71
N GLY A 93 4.86 -2.05 -2.95
CA GLY A 93 3.74 -1.30 -3.54
C GLY A 93 2.46 -2.14 -3.62
N THR A 94 2.58 -3.37 -4.13
CA THR A 94 1.46 -4.31 -4.22
C THR A 94 0.88 -4.65 -2.87
N SER A 95 1.74 -4.99 -1.91
CA SER A 95 1.29 -5.36 -0.58
C SER A 95 0.58 -4.17 0.07
N PHE A 96 1.11 -2.95 -0.07
CA PHE A 96 0.56 -1.74 0.53
C PHE A 96 -0.88 -1.45 0.12
N PHE A 97 -1.21 -1.46 -1.18
CA PHE A 97 -2.60 -1.23 -1.59
C PHE A 97 -3.49 -2.44 -1.30
N MET A 98 -2.97 -3.68 -1.37
CA MET A 98 -3.74 -4.87 -1.00
C MET A 98 -4.13 -4.82 0.48
N LEU A 99 -3.20 -4.39 1.33
CA LEU A 99 -3.47 -4.17 2.74
C LEU A 99 -4.53 -3.11 2.95
N LEU A 100 -4.43 -1.98 2.26
CA LEU A 100 -5.46 -0.94 2.34
C LEU A 100 -6.85 -1.46 1.94
N LEU A 101 -6.93 -2.26 0.88
CA LEU A 101 -8.19 -2.88 0.46
C LEU A 101 -8.73 -3.81 1.54
N THR A 102 -7.88 -4.71 2.04
CA THR A 102 -8.27 -5.77 2.98
C THR A 102 -8.63 -5.25 4.36
N VAL A 103 -7.90 -4.27 4.90
CA VAL A 103 -8.22 -3.57 6.15
C VAL A 103 -9.64 -3.01 6.10
N ILE A 104 -9.99 -2.34 5.00
CA ILE A 104 -11.31 -1.73 4.85
C ILE A 104 -12.35 -2.84 4.60
N GLU A 105 -12.09 -3.78 3.70
CA GLU A 105 -13.03 -4.85 3.33
C GLU A 105 -13.44 -5.72 4.52
N VAL A 106 -12.46 -6.22 5.27
CA VAL A 106 -12.66 -7.20 6.32
C VAL A 106 -13.38 -6.60 7.53
N LEU A 107 -13.36 -5.27 7.70
CA LEU A 107 -14.10 -4.58 8.75
C LEU A 107 -15.62 -4.62 8.57
N TYR A 108 -16.13 -4.64 7.33
CA TYR A 108 -17.59 -4.55 7.10
C TYR A 108 -18.15 -5.66 6.20
N MET A 109 -17.42 -6.12 5.18
CA MET A 109 -17.93 -7.12 4.23
C MET A 109 -18.38 -8.42 4.87
N PRO A 110 -17.64 -9.06 5.81
CA PRO A 110 -18.13 -10.27 6.45
C PRO A 110 -19.50 -10.05 7.10
N TYR A 111 -19.72 -8.92 7.77
CA TYR A 111 -20.99 -8.59 8.41
C TYR A 111 -22.09 -8.32 7.37
N VAL A 112 -21.78 -7.60 6.30
CA VAL A 112 -22.74 -7.34 5.23
C VAL A 112 -23.16 -8.65 4.54
N ILE A 113 -22.20 -9.50 4.17
CA ILE A 113 -22.46 -10.79 3.53
C ILE A 113 -23.33 -11.67 4.44
N THR A 114 -22.97 -11.75 5.73
CA THR A 114 -23.65 -12.60 6.69
C THR A 114 -25.03 -12.08 7.11
N TYR A 115 -25.14 -10.81 7.49
CA TYR A 115 -26.38 -10.28 8.08
C TYR A 115 -27.31 -9.63 7.05
N ALA A 116 -26.79 -8.93 6.05
CA ALA A 116 -27.63 -8.29 5.02
C ALA A 116 -28.00 -9.26 3.89
N PHE A 117 -27.02 -10.04 3.40
CA PHE A 117 -27.25 -10.99 2.30
C PHE A 117 -27.58 -12.41 2.75
N LYS A 118 -27.40 -12.76 4.02
CA LYS A 118 -27.65 -14.12 4.55
C LYS A 118 -26.81 -15.19 3.83
N GLY A 119 -25.54 -14.88 3.60
CA GLY A 119 -24.56 -15.82 3.06
C GLY A 119 -23.99 -15.43 1.69
N MET A 120 -22.87 -16.08 1.35
CA MET A 120 -22.06 -15.74 0.18
C MET A 120 -22.78 -15.95 -1.16
N VAL A 121 -23.69 -16.91 -1.24
CA VAL A 121 -24.44 -17.22 -2.48
C VAL A 121 -25.36 -16.06 -2.88
N ASN A 122 -26.13 -15.53 -1.92
CA ASN A 122 -27.02 -14.40 -2.16
C ASN A 122 -26.24 -13.12 -2.44
N TYR A 123 -25.12 -12.92 -1.76
CA TYR A 123 -24.19 -11.82 -2.05
C TYR A 123 -23.69 -11.88 -3.50
N GLN A 124 -23.25 -13.05 -3.98
CA GLN A 124 -22.80 -13.24 -5.36
C GLN A 124 -23.88 -12.97 -6.40
N ASN A 125 -25.14 -13.26 -6.07
CA ASN A 125 -26.29 -12.99 -6.94
C ASN A 125 -26.70 -11.50 -6.96
N ALA A 126 -26.37 -10.74 -5.92
CA ALA A 126 -26.67 -9.31 -5.79
C ALA A 126 -25.59 -8.39 -6.41
N TYR A 127 -25.07 -8.78 -7.58
CA TYR A 127 -23.93 -8.13 -8.23
C TYR A 127 -24.12 -6.64 -8.55
N HIS A 128 -25.36 -6.18 -8.67
CA HIS A 128 -25.70 -4.78 -8.92
C HIS A 128 -25.38 -3.87 -7.73
N LEU A 129 -25.37 -4.41 -6.51
CA LEU A 129 -25.03 -3.66 -5.29
C LEU A 129 -23.51 -3.54 -5.06
N TYR A 130 -22.69 -4.24 -5.84
CA TYR A 130 -21.23 -4.27 -5.64
C TYR A 130 -20.58 -2.90 -5.81
N VAL A 131 -21.12 -2.06 -6.69
CA VAL A 131 -20.65 -0.69 -6.86
C VAL A 131 -20.77 0.08 -5.55
N LEU A 132 -21.96 0.04 -4.93
CA LEU A 132 -22.23 0.72 -3.66
C LEU A 132 -21.39 0.13 -2.53
N LEU A 133 -21.29 -1.20 -2.47
CA LEU A 133 -20.51 -1.89 -1.43
C LEU A 133 -19.01 -1.66 -1.57
N SER A 134 -18.50 -1.29 -2.75
CA SER A 134 -17.09 -0.93 -2.94
C SER A 134 -16.75 0.52 -2.56
N LEU A 135 -17.75 1.40 -2.38
CA LEU A 135 -17.50 2.83 -2.12
C LEU A 135 -16.62 3.09 -0.90
N PRO A 136 -16.79 2.44 0.27
CA PRO A 136 -15.92 2.67 1.42
C PRO A 136 -14.44 2.42 1.10
N GLN A 137 -14.14 1.36 0.35
CA GLN A 137 -12.78 1.05 -0.10
C GLN A 137 -12.24 2.11 -1.05
N ARG A 138 -13.05 2.55 -2.02
CA ARG A 138 -12.65 3.59 -2.99
C ARG A 138 -12.37 4.92 -2.30
N ILE A 139 -13.19 5.32 -1.33
CA ILE A 139 -12.99 6.52 -0.53
C ILE A 139 -11.66 6.42 0.22
N GLY A 140 -11.39 5.30 0.89
CA GLY A 140 -10.12 5.07 1.58
C GLY A 140 -8.90 5.14 0.65
N GLN A 141 -8.99 4.53 -0.53
CA GLN A 141 -7.95 4.61 -1.55
C GLN A 141 -7.68 6.06 -2.00
N VAL A 142 -8.74 6.83 -2.27
CA VAL A 142 -8.62 8.25 -2.66
C VAL A 142 -7.96 9.07 -1.56
N ILE A 143 -8.38 8.92 -0.31
CA ILE A 143 -7.78 9.62 0.84
C ILE A 143 -6.28 9.33 0.93
N VAL A 144 -5.90 8.06 0.83
CA VAL A 144 -4.49 7.66 0.91
C VAL A 144 -3.69 8.13 -0.31
N ALA A 145 -4.26 8.11 -1.52
CA ALA A 145 -3.62 8.66 -2.70
C ALA A 145 -3.34 10.16 -2.56
N ILE A 146 -4.31 10.95 -2.06
CA ILE A 146 -4.15 12.39 -1.81
C ILE A 146 -3.06 12.63 -0.75
N PHE A 147 -3.09 11.86 0.34
CA PHE A 147 -2.08 11.95 1.39
C PHE A 147 -0.67 11.68 0.86
N LEU A 148 -0.48 10.57 0.14
CA LEU A 148 0.82 10.21 -0.44
C LEU A 148 1.30 11.21 -1.49
N TRP A 149 0.37 11.81 -2.26
CA TRP A 149 0.70 12.83 -3.24
C TRP A 149 1.28 14.09 -2.59
N LYS A 150 0.70 14.51 -1.45
CA LYS A 150 1.08 15.72 -0.72
C LYS A 150 2.39 15.57 0.06
N TYR A 151 2.59 14.45 0.75
CA TYR A 151 3.69 14.29 1.70
C TYR A 151 4.95 13.61 1.14
N GLU A 152 4.95 13.27 -0.16
CA GLU A 152 6.08 12.63 -0.87
C GLU A 152 6.79 11.56 -0.02
N ILE A 153 5.99 10.67 0.57
CA ILE A 153 6.50 9.63 1.46
C ILE A 153 7.22 8.58 0.61
N LEU A 154 8.51 8.80 0.40
CA LEU A 154 9.40 7.90 -0.33
C LEU A 154 9.79 6.69 0.55
N LEU A 155 8.80 5.85 0.89
CA LEU A 155 9.04 4.65 1.69
C LEU A 155 10.01 3.69 0.98
N ALA A 156 10.03 3.61 -0.36
CA ALA A 156 10.95 2.73 -1.07
C ALA A 156 12.43 3.16 -1.03
N THR A 157 12.74 4.46 -1.08
CA THR A 157 14.14 4.92 -1.25
C THR A 157 14.90 5.12 0.06
N ARG A 158 14.21 5.14 1.22
CA ARG A 158 14.82 5.52 2.51
C ARG A 158 15.01 4.40 3.53
N ILE A 159 14.41 3.22 3.38
CA ILE A 159 14.60 2.10 4.32
C ILE A 159 15.81 1.23 3.90
N ASN A 160 16.57 0.77 4.89
CA ASN A 160 17.71 -0.14 4.71
C ASN A 160 17.25 -1.44 4.01
N ARG A 161 18.03 -2.00 3.08
CA ARG A 161 17.69 -3.19 2.28
C ARG A 161 17.29 -4.42 3.13
N GLN A 162 17.88 -4.61 4.32
CA GLN A 162 17.48 -5.68 5.24
C GLN A 162 16.15 -5.37 5.95
N PHE A 163 15.96 -4.13 6.39
CA PHE A 163 14.72 -3.66 7.01
C PHE A 163 13.54 -3.70 6.01
N HIS A 164 13.80 -3.45 4.71
CA HIS A 164 12.82 -3.61 3.62
C HIS A 164 12.26 -5.03 3.54
N ARG A 165 13.12 -6.05 3.60
CA ARG A 165 12.68 -7.45 3.46
C ARG A 165 11.85 -7.90 4.66
N LEU A 166 12.29 -7.57 5.87
CA LEU A 166 11.58 -7.92 7.09
C LEU A 166 10.25 -7.17 7.19
N PHE A 167 10.23 -5.89 6.83
CA PHE A 167 9.00 -5.09 6.76
C PHE A 167 8.01 -5.72 5.78
N VAL A 168 8.42 -6.01 4.54
CA VAL A 168 7.56 -6.66 3.53
C VAL A 168 7.09 -8.03 4.02
N GLY A 169 7.95 -8.82 4.67
CA GLY A 169 7.59 -10.13 5.22
C GLY A 169 6.52 -10.06 6.30
N VAL A 170 6.68 -9.17 7.29
CA VAL A 170 5.68 -8.94 8.34
C VAL A 170 4.37 -8.42 7.75
N PHE A 171 4.47 -7.51 6.78
CA PHE A 171 3.32 -6.92 6.11
C PHE A 171 2.51 -7.95 5.31
N LEU A 172 3.19 -8.85 4.60
CA LEU A 172 2.55 -9.98 3.91
C LEU A 172 1.93 -10.97 4.89
N LEU A 173 2.62 -11.28 6.00
CA LEU A 173 2.10 -12.19 7.03
C LEU A 173 0.80 -11.65 7.63
N LEU A 174 0.74 -10.35 7.92
CA LEU A 174 -0.47 -9.70 8.43
C LEU A 174 -1.61 -9.73 7.38
N LEU A 175 -1.31 -9.38 6.13
CA LEU A 175 -2.27 -9.44 5.02
C LEU A 175 -2.88 -10.84 4.87
N PHE A 176 -2.04 -11.88 4.82
CA PHE A 176 -2.52 -13.27 4.68
C PHE A 176 -3.24 -13.76 5.94
N GLY A 177 -2.81 -13.33 7.12
CA GLY A 177 -3.47 -13.62 8.39
C GLY A 177 -4.91 -13.11 8.42
N GLU A 178 -5.13 -11.85 8.01
CA GLU A 178 -6.47 -11.26 7.90
C GLU A 178 -7.36 -12.00 6.89
N GLN A 179 -6.80 -12.35 5.73
CA GLN A 179 -7.54 -13.12 4.72
C GLN A 179 -7.91 -14.53 5.17
N LEU A 180 -7.03 -15.18 5.92
CA LEU A 180 -7.30 -16.50 6.50
C LEU A 180 -8.41 -16.42 7.54
N LEU A 181 -8.36 -15.42 8.43
CA LEU A 181 -9.42 -15.16 9.42
C LEU A 181 -10.76 -14.84 8.75
N TYR A 182 -10.76 -14.04 7.69
CA TYR A 182 -11.95 -13.75 6.89
C TYR A 182 -12.55 -15.02 6.24
N PHE A 183 -11.70 -15.87 5.67
CA PHE A 183 -12.12 -17.15 5.11
C PHE A 183 -12.73 -18.08 6.18
N VAL A 184 -12.10 -18.18 7.35
CA VAL A 184 -12.63 -18.95 8.49
C VAL A 184 -14.00 -18.42 8.92
N PHE A 185 -14.17 -17.09 8.98
CA PHE A 185 -15.45 -16.48 9.33
C PHE A 185 -16.57 -16.95 8.39
N LEU A 186 -16.39 -16.76 7.09
CA LEU A 186 -17.39 -17.12 6.09
C LEU A 186 -17.68 -18.63 6.04
N THR A 187 -16.68 -19.48 6.33
CA THR A 187 -16.82 -20.94 6.20
C THR A 187 -17.50 -21.58 7.41
N VAL A 188 -17.34 -20.99 8.60
CA VAL A 188 -17.80 -21.57 9.87
C VAL A 188 -19.07 -20.92 10.38
N PHE A 189 -19.30 -19.64 10.10
CA PHE A 189 -20.41 -18.86 10.69
C PHE A 189 -21.78 -19.55 10.52
N ASP A 190 -22.14 -19.97 9.31
CA ASP A 190 -23.45 -20.56 9.01
C ASP A 190 -23.65 -21.96 9.64
N LYS A 191 -22.57 -22.59 10.13
CA LYS A 191 -22.62 -23.91 10.79
C LYS A 191 -22.84 -23.83 12.29
N LEU A 192 -22.77 -22.63 12.86
CA LEU A 192 -22.90 -22.39 14.31
C LEU A 192 -24.35 -22.13 14.70
N LYS A 193 -24.72 -22.47 15.93
CA LYS A 193 -26.01 -22.05 16.52
C LYS A 193 -26.00 -20.54 16.76
N LEU A 194 -27.18 -19.91 16.79
CA LEU A 194 -27.34 -18.44 16.89
C LEU A 194 -26.51 -17.78 18.00
N VAL A 195 -26.50 -18.37 19.21
CA VAL A 195 -25.71 -17.84 20.35
C VAL A 195 -24.22 -17.83 20.00
N TYR A 196 -23.71 -18.92 19.43
CA TYR A 196 -22.32 -19.02 19.00
C TYR A 196 -22.02 -18.14 17.79
N GLN A 197 -22.98 -17.91 16.89
CA GLN A 197 -22.83 -16.96 15.78
C GLN A 197 -22.61 -15.54 16.28
N ILE A 198 -23.40 -15.09 17.26
CA ILE A 198 -23.25 -13.75 17.85
C ILE A 198 -21.89 -13.63 18.53
N THR A 199 -21.53 -14.59 19.40
CA THR A 199 -20.24 -14.57 20.10
C THR A 199 -19.06 -14.64 19.13
N PHE A 200 -19.14 -15.46 18.08
CA PHE A 200 -18.11 -15.60 17.05
C PHE A 200 -17.95 -14.31 16.24
N SER A 201 -19.04 -13.66 15.83
CA SER A 201 -19.01 -12.36 15.15
C SER A 201 -18.38 -11.26 15.98
N VAL A 202 -18.76 -11.13 17.25
CA VAL A 202 -18.17 -10.11 18.14
C VAL A 202 -16.69 -10.40 18.36
N SER A 203 -16.32 -11.66 18.59
CA SER A 203 -14.91 -12.04 18.78
C SER A 203 -14.06 -11.76 17.54
N MET A 204 -14.57 -12.11 16.35
CA MET A 204 -13.87 -11.84 15.09
C MET A 204 -13.76 -10.35 14.80
N PHE A 205 -14.79 -9.54 15.15
CA PHE A 205 -14.71 -8.08 15.05
C PHE A 205 -13.56 -7.52 15.89
N VAL A 206 -13.46 -7.94 17.15
CA VAL A 206 -12.40 -7.51 18.06
C VAL A 206 -11.02 -7.93 17.54
N VAL A 207 -10.90 -9.15 17.00
CA VAL A 207 -9.64 -9.63 16.40
C VAL A 207 -9.26 -8.78 15.18
N PHE A 208 -10.17 -8.55 14.24
CA PHE A 208 -9.91 -7.71 13.06
C PHE A 208 -9.56 -6.28 13.44
N LEU A 209 -10.27 -5.69 14.40
CA LEU A 209 -9.98 -4.35 14.89
C LEU A 209 -8.59 -4.28 15.53
N SER A 210 -8.23 -5.26 16.35
CA SER A 210 -6.92 -5.34 17.02
C SER A 210 -5.78 -5.50 16.01
N LEU A 211 -5.96 -6.36 15.00
CA LEU A 211 -4.98 -6.53 13.91
C LEU A 211 -4.78 -5.22 13.14
N ASN A 212 -5.88 -4.56 12.75
CA ASN A 212 -5.84 -3.27 12.08
C ASN A 212 -5.11 -2.20 12.91
N ILE A 213 -5.37 -2.11 14.22
CA ILE A 213 -4.66 -1.18 15.12
C ILE A 213 -3.16 -1.50 15.16
N LEU A 214 -2.79 -2.78 15.30
CA LEU A 214 -1.38 -3.21 15.29
C LEU A 214 -0.71 -2.86 13.95
N MET A 215 -1.41 -3.00 12.84
CA MET A 215 -0.92 -2.63 11.51
C MET A 215 -0.69 -1.14 11.39
N PHE A 216 -1.66 -0.30 11.76
CA PHE A 216 -1.49 1.15 11.75
C PHE A 216 -0.36 1.58 12.68
N LYS A 217 -0.22 0.95 13.85
CA LYS A 217 0.90 1.20 14.77
C LYS A 217 2.24 0.83 14.14
N LEU A 218 2.33 -0.29 13.43
CA LEU A 218 3.54 -0.73 12.75
C LEU A 218 3.90 0.23 11.60
N ILE A 219 2.92 0.63 10.78
CA ILE A 219 3.11 1.63 9.72
C ILE A 219 3.57 2.96 10.32
N TYR A 220 2.91 3.43 11.39
CA TYR A 220 3.26 4.68 12.07
C TYR A 220 4.67 4.63 12.66
N MET A 221 5.05 3.54 13.34
CA MET A 221 6.38 3.38 13.90
C MET A 221 7.46 3.36 12.82
N VAL A 222 7.20 2.70 11.69
CA VAL A 222 8.14 2.63 10.57
C VAL A 222 8.28 3.98 9.88
N ILE A 223 7.16 4.63 9.52
CA ILE A 223 7.19 5.97 8.91
C ILE A 223 7.79 6.97 9.88
N GLY A 224 7.37 6.98 11.14
CA GLY A 224 7.88 7.86 12.18
C GLY A 224 9.38 7.72 12.37
N ASN A 225 9.89 6.50 12.49
CA ASN A 225 11.35 6.27 12.60
C ASN A 225 12.11 6.70 11.35
N LEU A 226 11.53 6.55 10.15
CA LEU A 226 12.14 7.01 8.90
C LEU A 226 12.16 8.54 8.81
N VAL A 227 11.07 9.20 9.21
CA VAL A 227 10.93 10.66 9.22
C VAL A 227 11.87 11.27 10.25
N VAL A 228 11.89 10.75 11.49
CA VAL A 228 12.78 11.24 12.57
C VAL A 228 14.24 11.06 12.19
N LYS A 229 14.65 9.89 11.66
CA LYS A 229 16.04 9.70 11.21
C LYS A 229 16.42 10.62 10.07
N SER A 230 15.52 10.85 9.12
CA SER A 230 15.77 11.77 8.00
C SER A 230 15.89 13.22 8.49
N PHE A 231 15.01 13.62 9.41
CA PHE A 231 15.01 14.95 10.01
C PHE A 231 16.28 15.19 10.83
N ASN A 232 16.67 14.22 11.68
CA ASN A 232 17.91 14.32 12.44
C ASN A 232 19.12 14.42 11.51
N LYS A 233 19.21 13.58 10.47
CA LYS A 233 20.32 13.66 9.51
C LYS A 233 20.37 14.99 8.75
N TYR A 234 19.21 15.57 8.43
CA TYR A 234 19.16 16.90 7.82
C TYR A 234 19.64 17.98 8.78
N LYS A 235 19.19 17.91 10.04
CA LYS A 235 19.60 18.84 11.09
C LYS A 235 21.10 18.73 11.36
N ASP A 236 21.65 17.52 11.43
CA ASP A 236 23.09 17.28 11.61
C ASP A 236 23.87 17.93 10.44
N PHE A 237 23.39 17.78 9.19
CA PHE A 237 23.99 18.41 8.03
C PHE A 237 23.89 19.95 8.06
N GLU A 238 22.75 20.48 8.50
CA GLU A 238 22.53 21.93 8.64
C GLU A 238 23.46 22.51 9.72
N ASP A 239 23.58 21.84 10.86
CA ASP A 239 24.48 22.21 11.95
C ASP A 239 25.96 22.17 11.50
N ASP A 240 26.36 21.12 10.75
CA ASP A 240 27.70 21.00 10.17
C ASP A 240 28.01 22.13 9.16
N VAL A 241 27.05 22.48 8.30
CA VAL A 241 27.19 23.59 7.34
C VAL A 241 27.27 24.94 8.04
N ILE A 242 26.45 25.17 9.06
CA ILE A 242 26.48 26.40 9.87
C ILE A 242 27.84 26.55 10.55
N TYR A 243 28.37 25.46 11.12
CA TYR A 243 29.70 25.42 11.73
C TYR A 243 30.78 25.76 10.70
N ALA A 244 30.78 25.08 9.55
CA ALA A 244 31.76 25.30 8.48
C ALA A 244 31.75 26.76 7.97
N LEU A 245 30.55 27.33 7.74
CA LEU A 245 30.41 28.73 7.34
C LEU A 245 30.86 29.71 8.43
N GLY A 246 30.61 29.39 9.70
CA GLY A 246 31.11 30.14 10.85
C GLY A 246 32.63 30.18 10.88
N GLU A 247 33.28 29.04 10.62
CA GLU A 247 34.73 28.94 10.64
C GLU A 247 35.39 29.64 9.45
N ILE A 248 34.80 29.54 8.26
CA ILE A 248 35.21 30.35 7.09
C ILE A 248 35.14 31.84 7.44
N ARG A 249 34.06 32.28 8.08
CA ARG A 249 33.90 33.69 8.48
C ARG A 249 34.95 34.12 9.50
N ASN A 250 35.30 33.27 10.46
CA ASN A 250 36.37 33.54 11.43
C ASN A 250 37.75 33.66 10.77
N LEU A 251 38.09 32.71 9.88
CA LEU A 251 39.36 32.73 9.14
C LEU A 251 39.49 33.99 8.26
N LEU A 252 38.40 34.38 7.58
CA LEU A 252 38.35 35.62 6.80
C LEU A 252 38.50 36.86 7.67
N ALA A 253 37.86 36.90 8.86
CA ALA A 253 38.01 38.02 9.80
C ALA A 253 39.44 38.15 10.36
N GLN A 254 40.20 37.06 10.39
CA GLN A 254 41.60 37.01 10.83
C GLN A 254 42.60 37.21 9.66
N ASN A 255 42.13 37.56 8.45
CA ASN A 255 42.93 37.68 7.23
C ASN A 255 43.65 36.37 6.80
N GLN A 256 43.19 35.20 7.28
CA GLN A 256 43.72 33.90 6.89
C GLN A 256 43.00 33.37 5.63
N VAL A 257 43.16 34.11 4.53
CA VAL A 257 42.43 33.85 3.28
C VAL A 257 42.78 32.49 2.67
N ASP A 258 44.06 32.11 2.67
CA ASP A 258 44.51 30.82 2.11
C ASP A 258 43.95 29.61 2.87
N GLU A 259 43.75 29.74 4.19
CA GLU A 259 43.16 28.68 5.02
C GLU A 259 41.65 28.57 4.82
N ALA A 260 40.96 29.71 4.64
CA ALA A 260 39.55 29.73 4.29
C ALA A 260 39.28 29.08 2.93
N VAL A 261 40.15 29.34 1.93
CA VAL A 261 40.04 28.70 0.60
C VAL A 261 40.25 27.19 0.70
N LYS A 262 41.25 26.73 1.45
CA LYS A 262 41.47 25.29 1.68
C LYS A 262 40.27 24.60 2.32
N LEU A 263 39.59 25.25 3.27
CA LEU A 263 38.40 24.69 3.91
C LEU A 263 37.23 24.60 2.92
N ILE A 264 37.05 25.61 2.05
CA ILE A 264 36.04 25.60 0.99
C ILE A 264 36.32 24.48 -0.03
N ASP A 265 37.57 24.30 -0.44
CA ASP A 265 37.96 23.23 -1.36
C ASP A 265 37.71 21.85 -0.74
N TYR A 266 38.02 21.67 0.56
CA TYR A 266 37.74 20.45 1.29
C TYR A 266 36.24 20.13 1.42
N LEU A 267 35.39 21.15 1.56
CA LEU A 267 33.93 20.98 1.63
C LEU A 267 33.28 20.65 0.27
N ASN A 268 33.97 20.92 -0.83
CA ASN A 268 33.51 20.69 -2.19
C ASN A 268 33.90 19.30 -2.76
N GLU A 269 34.83 18.58 -2.13
CA GLU A 269 35.19 17.19 -2.44
C GLU A 269 34.22 16.17 -1.81
#